data_AF-Q21QB4-F1
#
_entry.id   AF-Q21QB4-F1
#
_cell.length_a   1.000
_cell.length_b   1.000
_cell.length_c   1.000
_cell.angle_alpha   90.00
_cell.angle_beta   90.00
_cell.angle_gamma   90.00
#
_symmetry.space_group_name_H-M   'P 1'
#
loop_
_entity.id
_entity.type
_entity.pdbx_description
1 polymer ?
#
loop_
_entity_poly.entity_id
_entity_poly.type
_entity_poly.pdbx_seq_one_letter_code
_entity_poly.pdbx_strand_id
1 'polypeptide(L)'
;MSVTLNKHLEIGVIRKILSSGTGGENANSYLNDALAELSGVLARLADSGTTARLAYAEILEELLVRYEETPNGAQLMEFVGAFNRKRESTCARLPLGTAGTAAEAVATFRNKVAKGYRTRLPLSTVSPDLAQRVAAMFDEIVGELRAALSQSAIKEMAIVQAAHQQELERIQSLARKEVELLEADQAALSSRLGAANDNVAHLTLALEQKNDRIGELAQSLDSVQSRLQQSASKEAVAVTRGSLMEEKLRALEVTNARLTAAESDERKKRLLTLDENRQMGLALEATKQQNQSLNLQLESIQSKANDLTKRVENGEQRISALLKRVQTAQLPSEPAGRQRRIGPLHRAMKKTQLTKK
;
A
#
# COMPACT_ATOMS: atom_id res chain seq x y z
N MET A 1 22.34 46.74 -56.59
CA MET A 1 23.48 47.26 -57.37
C MET A 1 24.77 46.51 -57.00
N SER A 2 24.95 45.28 -57.49
CA SER A 2 26.22 44.53 -57.31
C SER A 2 26.56 43.58 -58.48
N VAL A 3 25.83 43.67 -59.60
CA VAL A 3 25.97 42.72 -60.72
C VAL A 3 26.76 43.31 -61.91
N THR A 4 26.85 44.63 -62.02
CA THR A 4 27.52 45.29 -63.15
C THR A 4 29.01 45.56 -62.94
N LEU A 5 29.50 45.62 -61.69
CA LEU A 5 30.94 45.79 -61.41
C LEU A 5 31.74 44.49 -61.65
N ASN A 6 31.10 43.32 -61.51
CA ASN A 6 31.76 42.02 -61.73
C ASN A 6 32.08 41.77 -63.21
N LYS A 7 31.22 42.22 -64.13
CA LYS A 7 31.40 42.01 -65.58
C LYS A 7 32.62 42.73 -66.16
N HIS A 8 33.03 43.86 -65.60
CA HIS A 8 34.24 44.57 -66.06
C HIS A 8 35.53 44.02 -65.46
N LEU A 9 35.47 43.36 -64.29
CA LEU A 9 36.59 42.60 -63.73
C LEU A 9 36.79 41.27 -64.46
N GLU A 10 35.73 40.61 -64.91
CA GLU A 10 35.78 39.38 -65.70
C GLU A 10 36.44 39.60 -67.09
N ILE A 11 36.14 40.71 -67.76
CA ILE A 11 36.73 41.03 -69.09
C ILE A 11 38.25 41.24 -69.00
N GLY A 12 38.76 41.85 -67.91
CA GLY A 12 40.20 42.04 -67.69
C GLY A 12 40.97 40.76 -67.37
N VAL A 13 40.30 39.77 -66.78
CA VAL A 13 40.90 38.47 -66.42
C VAL A 13 40.99 37.54 -67.62
N ILE A 14 40.04 37.62 -68.57
CA ILE A 14 40.03 36.82 -69.79
C ILE A 14 41.14 37.22 -70.78
N ARG A 15 41.57 38.48 -70.76
CA ARG A 15 42.75 38.98 -71.49
C ARG A 15 44.06 38.28 -71.08
N LYS A 16 44.12 37.71 -69.88
CA LYS A 16 45.30 36.94 -69.39
C LYS A 16 45.32 35.50 -69.90
N ILE A 17 44.18 34.97 -70.35
CA ILE A 17 43.96 33.57 -70.74
C ILE A 17 44.46 33.29 -72.15
N LEU A 18 44.29 34.23 -73.07
CA LEU A 18 44.71 34.06 -74.46
C LEU A 18 46.20 34.38 -74.68
N SER A 19 46.82 35.09 -73.72
CA SER A 19 48.23 35.49 -73.75
C SER A 19 49.19 34.57 -72.98
N SER A 20 48.75 33.81 -71.97
CA SER A 20 49.62 32.89 -71.21
C SER A 20 49.48 31.44 -71.67
N GLY A 21 50.38 30.97 -72.53
CA GLY A 21 50.48 29.58 -72.98
C GLY A 21 50.99 28.59 -71.91
N THR A 22 50.49 28.64 -70.67
CA THR A 22 50.92 27.73 -69.60
C THR A 22 49.73 27.17 -68.84
N GLY A 23 49.55 25.85 -68.94
CA GLY A 23 48.46 25.10 -68.31
C GLY A 23 48.52 25.14 -66.78
N GLY A 24 47.74 26.03 -66.18
CA GLY A 24 47.43 26.04 -64.75
C GLY A 24 45.93 25.94 -64.52
N GLU A 25 45.51 25.44 -63.35
CA GLU A 25 44.12 25.13 -62.97
C GLU A 25 43.11 26.27 -63.22
N ASN A 26 43.57 27.52 -63.21
CA ASN A 26 42.74 28.68 -63.51
C ASN A 26 42.31 28.76 -64.99
N ALA A 27 43.12 28.29 -65.95
CA ALA A 27 42.75 28.27 -67.37
C ALA A 27 41.56 27.34 -67.64
N ASN A 28 41.43 26.27 -66.85
CA ASN A 28 40.32 25.32 -66.96
C ASN A 28 38.99 25.88 -66.43
N SER A 29 38.98 26.78 -65.43
CA SER A 29 37.73 27.38 -64.92
C SER A 29 37.08 28.28 -65.98
N TYR A 30 37.86 29.17 -66.58
CA TYR A 30 37.35 30.13 -67.56
C TYR A 30 37.00 29.51 -68.91
N LEU A 31 37.71 28.45 -69.32
CA LEU A 31 37.32 27.66 -70.49
C LEU A 31 35.96 26.98 -70.26
N ASN A 32 35.61 26.66 -69.01
CA ASN A 32 34.29 26.10 -68.67
C ASN A 32 33.18 27.14 -68.69
N ASP A 33 33.47 28.37 -68.26
CA ASP A 33 32.50 29.47 -68.32
C ASP A 33 32.20 29.85 -69.78
N ALA A 34 33.25 29.97 -70.61
CA ALA A 34 33.09 30.20 -72.05
C ALA A 34 32.34 29.05 -72.74
N LEU A 35 32.59 27.80 -72.35
CA LEU A 35 31.84 26.64 -72.85
C LEU A 35 30.38 26.63 -72.39
N ALA A 36 30.08 27.06 -71.15
CA ALA A 36 28.72 27.15 -70.63
C ALA A 36 27.91 28.22 -71.39
N GLU A 37 28.50 29.38 -71.63
CA GLU A 37 27.86 30.48 -72.35
C GLU A 37 27.71 30.25 -73.86
N LEU A 38 28.61 29.48 -74.48
CA LEU A 38 28.59 29.15 -75.91
C LEU A 38 27.97 27.78 -76.22
N SER A 39 27.59 27.00 -75.20
CA SER A 39 27.07 25.64 -75.31
C SER A 39 25.92 25.51 -76.33
N GLY A 40 24.95 26.43 -76.30
CA GLY A 40 23.81 26.43 -77.22
C GLY A 40 24.15 26.79 -78.67
N VAL A 41 25.24 27.53 -78.91
CA VAL A 41 25.73 27.79 -80.28
C VAL A 41 26.54 26.59 -80.79
N LEU A 42 27.41 26.04 -79.95
CA LEU A 42 28.24 24.88 -80.26
C LEU A 42 27.41 23.61 -80.50
N ALA A 43 26.30 23.42 -79.79
CA ALA A 43 25.37 22.31 -80.01
C ALA A 43 24.68 22.40 -81.38
N ARG A 44 24.19 23.60 -81.76
CA ARG A 44 23.58 23.83 -83.08
C ARG A 44 24.56 23.59 -84.23
N LEU A 45 25.79 24.05 -84.04
CA LEU A 45 26.91 23.81 -84.96
C LEU A 45 27.22 22.31 -85.10
N ALA A 46 27.18 21.56 -84.01
CA ALA A 46 27.43 20.13 -84.03
C ALA A 46 26.34 19.35 -84.77
N ASP A 47 25.07 19.71 -84.57
CA ASP A 47 23.93 19.04 -85.20
C ASP A 47 23.81 19.36 -86.70
N SER A 48 24.40 20.47 -87.15
CA SER A 48 24.42 20.87 -88.57
C SER A 48 25.37 20.05 -89.47
N GLY A 49 26.18 19.15 -88.90
CA GLY A 49 27.07 18.27 -89.68
C GLY A 49 28.16 19.02 -90.44
N THR A 50 28.59 20.19 -89.95
CA THR A 50 29.59 21.04 -90.60
C THR A 50 30.97 20.40 -90.66
N THR A 51 31.85 20.89 -91.55
CA THR A 51 33.26 20.49 -91.58
C THR A 51 34.06 21.24 -90.50
N ALA A 52 35.21 20.69 -90.08
CA ALA A 52 36.06 21.32 -89.06
C ALA A 52 36.43 22.78 -89.40
N ARG A 53 36.68 23.06 -90.69
CA ARG A 53 37.03 24.40 -91.16
C ARG A 53 35.89 25.41 -90.97
N LEU A 54 34.65 25.00 -91.21
CA LEU A 54 33.47 25.85 -91.05
C LEU A 54 33.13 26.04 -89.56
N ALA A 55 33.18 24.96 -88.78
CA ALA A 55 33.00 25.02 -87.34
C ALA A 55 34.01 25.98 -86.68
N TYR A 56 35.29 25.92 -87.07
CA TYR A 56 36.30 26.87 -86.59
C TYR A 56 36.01 28.31 -86.97
N ALA A 57 35.51 28.58 -88.18
CA ALA A 57 35.20 29.93 -88.61
C ALA A 57 34.03 30.56 -87.82
N GLU A 58 32.96 29.82 -87.59
CA GLU A 58 31.80 30.31 -86.82
C GLU A 58 32.14 30.50 -85.34
N ILE A 59 32.91 29.58 -84.76
CA ILE A 59 33.39 29.70 -83.38
C ILE A 59 34.26 30.96 -83.23
N LEU A 60 35.13 31.26 -84.20
CA LEU A 60 35.96 32.47 -84.16
C LEU A 60 35.15 33.77 -84.24
N GLU A 61 34.04 33.79 -85.01
CA GLU A 61 33.15 34.95 -85.08
C GLU A 61 32.44 35.21 -83.74
N GLU A 62 31.89 34.17 -83.11
CA GLU A 62 31.25 34.29 -81.79
C GLU A 62 32.25 34.62 -80.68
N LEU A 63 33.45 34.05 -80.74
CA LEU A 63 34.51 34.38 -79.79
C LEU A 63 34.95 35.84 -79.92
N LEU A 64 35.01 36.43 -81.13
CA LEU A 64 35.39 37.84 -81.29
C LEU A 64 34.33 38.81 -80.78
N VAL A 65 33.04 38.48 -80.94
CA VAL A 65 31.93 39.32 -80.43
C VAL A 65 31.99 39.44 -78.91
N ARG A 66 32.52 38.41 -78.25
CA ARG A 66 32.54 38.31 -76.77
C ARG A 66 33.92 38.57 -76.17
N TYR A 67 34.99 38.36 -76.93
CA TYR A 67 36.38 38.44 -76.48
C TYR A 67 37.24 39.22 -77.49
N GLU A 68 38.00 40.21 -77.02
CA GLU A 68 38.77 41.13 -77.88
C GLU A 68 39.97 40.48 -78.60
N GLU A 69 40.40 39.27 -78.18
CA GLU A 69 41.59 38.59 -78.71
C GLU A 69 41.24 37.33 -79.52
N THR A 70 41.88 37.17 -80.68
CA THR A 70 41.68 35.98 -81.53
C THR A 70 42.57 34.82 -81.07
N PRO A 71 42.00 33.65 -80.71
CA PRO A 71 42.79 32.50 -80.26
C PRO A 71 43.73 31.99 -81.36
N ASN A 72 44.82 31.35 -80.97
CA ASN A 72 45.68 30.64 -81.91
C ASN A 72 45.08 29.27 -82.29
N GLY A 73 45.62 28.63 -83.33
CA GLY A 73 45.08 27.36 -83.83
C GLY A 73 45.07 26.24 -82.80
N ALA A 74 46.04 26.20 -81.88
CA ALA A 74 46.10 25.19 -80.82
C ALA A 74 45.04 25.42 -79.73
N GLN A 75 44.83 26.68 -79.33
CA GLN A 75 43.78 27.08 -78.39
C GLN A 75 42.38 26.79 -78.95
N LEU A 76 42.17 27.03 -80.24
CA LEU A 76 40.89 26.72 -80.89
C LEU A 76 40.60 25.21 -80.94
N MET A 77 41.63 24.41 -81.20
CA MET A 77 41.55 22.94 -81.14
C MET A 77 41.23 22.45 -79.73
N GLU A 78 41.90 23.02 -78.73
CA GLU A 78 41.70 22.66 -77.32
C GLU A 78 40.28 23.02 -76.84
N PHE A 79 39.77 24.18 -77.26
CA PHE A 79 38.40 24.62 -76.99
C PHE A 79 37.36 23.65 -77.56
N VAL A 80 37.48 23.27 -78.84
CA VAL A 80 36.57 22.29 -79.47
C VAL A 80 36.73 20.89 -78.86
N GLY A 81 37.95 20.51 -78.48
CA GLY A 81 38.23 19.27 -77.76
C GLY A 81 37.62 19.24 -76.37
N ALA A 82 37.59 20.36 -75.66
CA ALA A 82 36.96 20.49 -74.36
C ALA A 82 35.43 20.44 -74.46
N PHE A 83 34.83 21.10 -75.46
CA PHE A 83 33.40 20.96 -75.76
C PHE A 83 33.03 19.50 -76.03
N ASN A 84 33.75 18.82 -76.91
CA ASN A 84 33.47 17.42 -77.26
C ASN A 84 33.57 16.44 -76.09
N ARG A 85 34.37 16.77 -75.07
CA ARG A 85 34.50 16.01 -73.81
C ARG A 85 33.36 16.28 -72.82
N LYS A 86 32.77 17.47 -72.84
CA LYS A 86 31.78 17.94 -71.86
C LYS A 86 30.34 17.98 -72.37
N ARG A 87 30.13 17.84 -73.68
CA ARG A 87 28.79 17.79 -74.28
C ARG A 87 27.96 16.63 -73.73
N GLU A 88 26.65 16.85 -73.70
CA GLU A 88 25.67 15.80 -73.41
C GLU A 88 25.70 14.71 -74.50
N SER A 89 25.36 13.47 -74.13
CA SER A 89 25.45 12.31 -75.02
C SER A 89 24.52 12.39 -76.25
N THR A 90 23.49 13.24 -76.19
CA THR A 90 22.49 13.51 -77.23
C THR A 90 22.98 14.48 -78.30
N CYS A 91 24.02 15.27 -78.02
CA CYS A 91 24.58 16.26 -78.95
C CYS A 91 25.59 15.61 -79.91
N ALA A 92 25.58 15.98 -81.19
CA ALA A 92 26.57 15.53 -82.16
C ALA A 92 27.98 16.09 -81.86
N ARG A 93 29.02 15.51 -82.49
CA ARG A 93 30.43 15.76 -82.14
C ARG A 93 30.95 16.77 -83.14
N LEU A 94 31.52 17.88 -82.67
CA LEU A 94 32.17 18.80 -83.58
C LEU A 94 33.40 18.11 -84.18
N PRO A 95 33.59 18.15 -85.51
CA PRO A 95 34.75 17.53 -86.12
C PRO A 95 36.04 18.24 -85.66
N LEU A 96 36.96 17.45 -85.14
CA LEU A 96 38.32 17.90 -84.85
C LEU A 96 39.14 17.80 -86.14
N GLY A 97 39.50 18.95 -86.70
CA GLY A 97 40.43 19.03 -87.82
C GLY A 97 41.87 18.75 -87.40
N THR A 98 42.81 18.93 -88.31
CA THR A 98 44.24 18.92 -87.99
C THR A 98 44.66 20.28 -87.43
N ALA A 99 45.78 20.33 -86.70
CA ALA A 99 46.37 21.59 -86.25
C ALA A 99 46.58 22.60 -87.40
N GLY A 100 46.88 22.10 -88.61
CA GLY A 100 46.97 22.92 -89.82
C GLY A 100 45.65 23.59 -90.21
N THR A 101 44.53 22.85 -90.16
CA THR A 101 43.20 23.41 -90.48
C THR A 101 42.74 24.48 -89.48
N ALA A 102 43.05 24.31 -88.19
CA ALA A 102 42.74 25.32 -87.18
C ALA A 102 43.62 26.57 -87.33
N ALA A 103 44.91 26.40 -87.61
CA ALA A 103 45.82 27.52 -87.87
C ALA A 103 45.41 28.31 -89.13
N GLU A 104 45.01 27.64 -90.21
CA GLU A 104 44.52 28.27 -91.44
C GLU A 104 43.21 29.04 -91.22
N ALA A 105 42.27 28.49 -90.43
CA ALA A 105 41.03 29.16 -90.08
C ALA A 105 41.29 30.44 -89.27
N VAL A 106 42.17 30.39 -88.27
CA VAL A 106 42.59 31.56 -87.47
C VAL A 106 43.29 32.61 -88.35
N ALA A 107 44.18 32.21 -89.25
CA ALA A 107 44.87 33.14 -90.16
C ALA A 107 43.87 33.82 -91.11
N THR A 108 42.94 33.07 -91.67
CA THR A 108 41.87 33.58 -92.55
C THR A 108 40.97 34.57 -91.78
N PHE A 109 40.61 34.24 -90.55
CA PHE A 109 39.81 35.09 -89.68
C PHE A 109 40.54 36.39 -89.32
N ARG A 110 41.80 36.33 -88.90
CA ARG A 110 42.61 37.52 -88.62
C ARG A 110 42.71 38.44 -89.83
N ASN A 111 42.86 37.87 -91.02
CA ASN A 111 42.84 38.65 -92.27
C ASN A 111 41.47 39.28 -92.56
N LYS A 112 40.35 38.59 -92.25
CA LYS A 112 38.98 39.12 -92.36
C LYS A 112 38.73 40.26 -91.37
N VAL A 113 39.14 40.09 -90.11
CA VAL A 113 39.04 41.11 -89.05
C VAL A 113 39.89 42.32 -89.38
N ALA A 114 41.14 42.13 -89.81
CA ALA A 114 42.01 43.22 -90.25
C ALA A 114 41.45 44.01 -91.44
N LYS A 115 40.72 43.35 -92.35
CA LYS A 115 39.98 44.02 -93.43
C LYS A 115 38.71 44.73 -92.92
N GLY A 116 37.98 44.15 -91.96
CA GLY A 116 36.77 44.74 -91.35
C GLY A 116 37.03 45.94 -90.42
N TYR A 117 38.17 45.97 -89.71
CA TYR A 117 38.58 47.15 -88.95
C TYR A 117 38.99 48.32 -89.85
N ARG A 118 39.44 48.07 -91.08
CA ARG A 118 39.70 49.11 -92.09
C ARG A 118 38.42 49.74 -92.65
N THR A 119 37.25 49.15 -92.41
CA THR A 119 35.93 49.70 -92.78
C THR A 119 35.22 50.46 -91.65
N ARG A 120 35.86 50.69 -90.50
CA ARG A 120 35.38 51.71 -89.56
C ARG A 120 35.65 53.07 -90.18
N LEU A 121 34.60 53.77 -90.64
CA LEU A 121 34.71 55.18 -91.00
C LEU A 121 35.38 55.91 -89.83
N PRO A 122 36.45 56.68 -90.06
CA PRO A 122 36.98 57.53 -89.01
C PRO A 122 35.89 58.55 -88.64
N LEU A 123 35.58 58.64 -87.34
CA LEU A 123 34.65 59.62 -86.74
C LEU A 123 34.99 61.09 -87.10
N SER A 124 36.13 61.33 -87.75
CA SER A 124 36.53 62.62 -88.32
C SER A 124 35.76 63.03 -89.59
N THR A 125 34.80 62.23 -90.06
CA THR A 125 33.93 62.55 -91.22
C THR A 125 32.47 62.83 -90.86
N VAL A 126 32.11 62.70 -89.58
CA VAL A 126 30.77 63.04 -89.08
C VAL A 126 30.70 64.55 -88.86
N SER A 127 29.78 65.23 -89.55
CA SER A 127 29.52 66.66 -89.33
C SER A 127 29.26 66.91 -87.83
N PRO A 128 29.79 67.98 -87.21
CA PRO A 128 29.56 68.31 -85.80
C PRO A 128 28.08 68.30 -85.42
N ASP A 129 27.22 68.69 -86.36
CA ASP A 129 25.76 68.72 -86.21
C ASP A 129 25.16 67.31 -86.06
N LEU A 130 25.65 66.33 -86.82
CA LEU A 130 25.22 64.93 -86.71
C LEU A 130 25.73 64.29 -85.42
N ALA A 131 26.95 64.61 -84.99
CA ALA A 131 27.50 64.13 -83.72
C ALA A 131 26.72 64.69 -82.52
N GLN A 132 26.36 65.97 -82.55
CA GLN A 132 25.55 66.61 -81.51
C GLN A 132 24.12 66.05 -81.47
N ARG A 133 23.53 65.77 -82.63
CA ARG A 133 22.20 65.13 -82.72
C ARG A 133 22.19 63.70 -82.18
N VAL A 134 23.23 62.93 -82.45
CA VAL A 134 23.40 61.57 -81.92
C VAL A 134 23.64 61.60 -80.41
N ALA A 135 24.45 62.54 -79.91
CA ALA A 135 24.66 62.74 -78.48
C ALA A 135 23.34 63.10 -77.75
N ALA A 136 22.56 64.03 -78.31
CA ALA A 136 21.25 64.39 -77.77
C ALA A 136 20.27 63.21 -77.74
N MET A 137 20.27 62.37 -78.78
CA MET A 137 19.46 61.15 -78.82
C MET A 137 19.89 60.14 -77.74
N PHE A 138 21.20 59.99 -77.50
CA PHE A 138 21.70 59.14 -76.41
C PHE A 138 21.30 59.68 -75.03
N ASP A 139 21.40 60.99 -74.82
CA ASP A 139 20.98 61.61 -73.55
C ASP A 139 19.48 61.44 -73.31
N GLU A 140 18.65 61.55 -74.36
CA GLU A 140 17.21 61.30 -74.31
C GLU A 140 16.92 59.84 -73.92
N ILE A 141 17.53 58.87 -74.60
CA ILE A 141 17.38 57.43 -74.30
C ILE A 141 17.83 57.11 -72.87
N VAL A 142 18.95 57.69 -72.41
CA VAL A 142 19.44 57.51 -71.03
C VAL A 142 18.47 58.13 -70.03
N GLY A 143 17.87 59.28 -70.35
CA GLY A 143 16.84 59.92 -69.55
C GLY A 143 15.60 59.05 -69.39
N GLU A 144 15.09 58.51 -70.50
CA GLU A 144 13.93 57.59 -70.52
C GLU A 144 14.21 56.31 -69.74
N LEU A 145 15.38 55.69 -69.94
CA LEU A 145 15.78 54.49 -69.20
C LEU A 145 15.88 54.75 -67.69
N ARG A 146 16.44 55.89 -67.27
CA ARG A 146 16.49 56.28 -65.86
C ARG A 146 15.09 56.50 -65.27
N ALA A 147 14.19 57.14 -66.03
CA ALA A 147 12.81 57.34 -65.61
C ALA A 147 12.03 56.02 -65.49
N ALA A 148 12.21 55.10 -66.45
CA ALA A 148 11.59 53.77 -66.39
C ALA A 148 12.10 52.95 -65.20
N LEU A 149 13.41 52.98 -64.94
CA LEU A 149 14.01 52.30 -63.79
C LEU A 149 13.54 52.90 -62.44
N SER A 150 13.44 54.22 -62.33
CA SER A 150 12.95 54.85 -61.10
C SER A 150 11.47 54.53 -60.84
N GLN A 151 10.63 54.55 -61.88
CA GLN A 151 9.23 54.13 -61.77
C GLN A 151 9.10 52.65 -61.36
N SER A 152 9.93 51.76 -61.91
CA SER A 152 9.95 50.35 -61.51
C SER A 152 10.32 50.21 -60.03
N ALA A 153 11.38 50.89 -59.58
CA ALA A 153 11.81 50.85 -58.19
C ALA A 153 10.73 51.39 -57.23
N ILE A 154 10.03 52.46 -57.59
CA ILE A 154 8.92 53.01 -56.78
C ILE A 154 7.79 51.99 -56.65
N LYS A 155 7.40 51.32 -57.75
CA LYS A 155 6.35 50.30 -57.73
C LYS A 155 6.75 49.10 -56.87
N GLU A 156 7.97 48.61 -57.01
CA GLU A 156 8.50 47.50 -56.20
C GLU A 156 8.54 47.88 -54.71
N MET A 157 9.02 49.09 -54.37
CA MET A 157 9.00 49.54 -52.97
C MET A 157 7.57 49.64 -52.42
N ALA A 158 6.60 50.14 -53.20
CA ALA A 158 5.22 50.22 -52.77
C ALA A 158 4.62 48.84 -52.48
N ILE A 159 4.92 47.84 -53.33
CA ILE A 159 4.51 46.44 -53.12
C ILE A 159 5.13 45.88 -51.84
N VAL A 160 6.44 46.09 -51.64
CA VAL A 160 7.15 45.60 -50.44
C VAL A 160 6.62 46.26 -49.17
N GLN A 161 6.34 47.57 -49.20
CA GLN A 161 5.75 48.29 -48.07
C GLN A 161 4.35 47.78 -47.75
N ALA A 162 3.50 47.54 -48.75
CA ALA A 162 2.17 46.98 -48.56
C ALA A 162 2.23 45.56 -47.97
N ALA A 163 3.12 44.71 -48.49
CA ALA A 163 3.33 43.36 -47.96
C ALA A 163 3.84 43.39 -46.52
N HIS A 164 4.78 44.29 -46.20
CA HIS A 164 5.29 44.45 -44.85
C HIS A 164 4.19 44.89 -43.87
N GLN A 165 3.35 45.85 -44.26
CA GLN A 165 2.23 46.33 -43.45
C GLN A 165 1.21 45.21 -43.19
N GLN A 166 0.90 44.41 -44.22
CA GLN A 166 0.02 43.25 -44.06
C GLN A 166 0.60 42.23 -43.09
N GLU A 167 1.91 41.97 -43.13
CA GLU A 167 2.56 41.03 -42.21
C GLU A 167 2.56 41.54 -40.78
N LEU A 168 2.75 42.85 -40.56
CA LEU A 168 2.63 43.46 -39.23
C LEU A 168 1.22 43.30 -38.65
N GLU A 169 0.18 43.55 -39.45
CA GLU A 169 -1.22 43.36 -39.03
C GLU A 169 -1.51 41.90 -38.71
N ARG A 170 -0.99 40.97 -39.52
CA ARG A 170 -1.08 39.53 -39.28
C ARG A 170 -0.42 39.17 -37.94
N ILE A 171 0.81 39.60 -37.71
CA ILE A 171 1.56 39.34 -36.47
C ILE A 171 0.81 39.92 -35.26
N GLN A 172 0.32 41.15 -35.34
CA GLN A 172 -0.46 41.77 -34.26
C GLN A 172 -1.76 40.99 -33.98
N SER A 173 -2.45 40.50 -35.00
CA SER A 173 -3.66 39.71 -34.83
C SER A 173 -3.39 38.36 -34.16
N LEU A 174 -2.26 37.71 -34.48
CA LEU A 174 -1.85 36.45 -33.86
C LEU A 174 -1.44 36.67 -32.40
N ALA A 175 -0.67 37.72 -32.12
CA ALA A 175 -0.27 38.08 -30.77
C ALA A 175 -1.49 38.36 -29.87
N ARG A 176 -2.51 39.08 -30.39
CA ARG A 176 -3.76 39.31 -29.65
C ARG A 176 -4.48 38.02 -29.31
N LYS A 177 -4.61 37.10 -30.27
CA LYS A 177 -5.25 35.79 -30.05
C LYS A 177 -4.48 34.95 -29.04
N GLU A 178 -3.15 34.97 -29.07
CA GLU A 178 -2.32 34.26 -28.11
C GLU A 178 -2.53 34.80 -26.70
N VAL A 179 -2.59 36.13 -26.52
CA VAL A 179 -2.91 36.75 -25.23
C VAL A 179 -4.30 36.35 -24.75
N GLU A 180 -5.32 36.40 -25.61
CA GLU A 180 -6.70 35.98 -25.25
C GLU A 180 -6.76 34.51 -24.80
N LEU A 181 -6.02 33.62 -25.47
CA LEU A 181 -5.94 32.20 -25.09
C LEU A 181 -5.23 32.03 -23.74
N LEU A 182 -4.11 32.73 -23.53
CA LEU A 182 -3.37 32.68 -22.26
C LEU A 182 -4.19 33.23 -21.09
N GLU A 183 -4.95 34.30 -21.30
CA GLU A 183 -5.87 34.85 -20.30
C GLU A 183 -7.01 33.87 -19.98
N ALA A 184 -7.58 33.22 -20.99
CA ALA A 184 -8.61 32.19 -20.80
C ALA A 184 -8.08 30.98 -20.03
N ASP A 185 -6.88 30.50 -20.37
CA ASP A 185 -6.21 29.41 -19.66
C ASP A 185 -5.88 29.80 -18.21
N GLN A 186 -5.39 31.03 -17.99
CA GLN A 186 -5.12 31.56 -16.66
C GLN A 186 -6.39 31.63 -15.81
N ALA A 187 -7.51 32.11 -16.38
CA ALA A 187 -8.80 32.15 -15.69
C ALA A 187 -9.30 30.74 -15.34
N ALA A 188 -9.18 29.78 -16.26
CA ALA A 188 -9.55 28.39 -16.03
C ALA A 188 -8.70 27.73 -14.94
N LEU A 189 -7.38 27.96 -14.94
CA LEU A 189 -6.47 27.47 -13.91
C LEU A 189 -6.77 28.10 -12.55
N SER A 190 -7.02 29.41 -12.50
CA SER A 190 -7.38 30.11 -11.27
C SER A 190 -8.68 29.57 -10.67
N SER A 191 -9.70 29.32 -11.51
CA SER A 191 -10.95 28.70 -11.09
C SER A 191 -10.75 27.27 -10.55
N ARG A 192 -9.96 26.45 -11.24
CA ARG A 192 -9.63 25.08 -10.77
C ARG A 192 -8.87 25.09 -9.46
N LEU A 193 -7.94 26.04 -9.28
CA LEU A 193 -7.20 26.21 -8.03
C LEU A 193 -8.13 26.61 -6.89
N GLY A 194 -9.07 27.54 -7.14
CA GLY A 194 -10.10 27.91 -6.18
C GLY A 194 -10.93 26.70 -5.73
N ALA A 195 -11.46 25.93 -6.69
CA ALA A 195 -12.23 24.72 -6.39
C ALA A 195 -11.41 23.65 -5.64
N ALA A 196 -10.12 23.51 -5.96
CA ALA A 196 -9.21 22.61 -5.25
C ALA A 196 -9.00 23.07 -3.79
N ASN A 197 -8.82 24.38 -3.57
CA ASN A 197 -8.68 24.94 -2.23
C ASN A 197 -9.94 24.75 -1.38
N ASP A 198 -11.13 24.96 -1.97
CA ASP A 198 -12.40 24.71 -1.29
C ASP A 198 -12.55 23.24 -0.90
N ASN A 199 -12.18 22.31 -1.79
CA ASN A 199 -12.16 20.89 -1.49
C ASN A 199 -11.19 20.54 -0.35
N VAL A 200 -9.99 21.13 -0.35
CA VAL A 200 -9.02 20.95 0.75
C VAL A 200 -9.57 21.48 2.07
N ALA A 201 -10.24 22.63 2.08
CA ALA A 201 -10.87 23.17 3.27
C ALA A 201 -11.97 22.24 3.81
N HIS A 202 -12.83 21.72 2.92
CA HIS A 202 -13.86 20.74 3.28
C HIS A 202 -13.28 19.44 3.84
N LEU A 203 -12.22 18.91 3.23
CA LEU A 203 -11.55 17.70 3.71
C LEU A 203 -10.88 17.92 5.07
N THR A 204 -10.27 19.09 5.29
CA THR A 204 -9.69 19.47 6.59
C THR A 204 -10.76 19.49 7.69
N LEU A 205 -11.90 20.15 7.45
CA LEU A 205 -13.02 20.18 8.40
C LEU A 205 -13.57 18.77 8.68
N ALA A 206 -13.72 17.94 7.64
CA ALA A 206 -14.19 16.56 7.82
C ALA A 206 -13.20 15.70 8.62
N LEU A 207 -11.90 15.94 8.49
CA LEU A 207 -10.86 15.29 9.28
C LEU A 207 -10.89 15.73 10.74
N GLU A 208 -11.05 17.03 11.01
CA GLU A 208 -11.21 17.57 12.36
C GLU A 208 -12.40 16.93 13.07
N GLN A 209 -13.57 16.89 12.41
CA GLN A 209 -14.77 16.24 12.94
C GLN A 209 -14.57 14.76 13.26
N LYS A 210 -13.84 14.03 12.39
CA LYS A 210 -13.50 12.62 12.64
C LYS A 210 -12.54 12.45 13.81
N ASN A 211 -11.56 13.33 13.96
CA ASN A 211 -10.63 13.30 15.08
C ASN A 211 -11.36 13.56 16.41
N ASP A 212 -12.26 14.54 16.45
CA ASP A 212 -13.10 14.79 17.63
C ASP A 212 -13.92 13.55 17.98
N ARG A 213 -14.53 12.91 16.98
CA ARG A 213 -15.30 11.68 17.19
C ARG A 213 -14.43 10.52 17.69
N ILE A 214 -13.20 10.39 17.21
CA ILE A 214 -12.24 9.40 17.72
C ILE A 214 -11.91 9.70 19.19
N GLY A 215 -11.73 10.97 19.55
CA GLY A 215 -11.53 11.40 20.94
C GLY A 215 -12.69 11.01 21.85
N GLU A 216 -13.94 11.27 21.43
CA GLU A 216 -15.15 10.86 22.15
C GLU A 216 -15.22 9.32 22.33
N LEU A 217 -14.92 8.57 21.27
CA LEU A 217 -14.93 7.11 21.31
C LEU A 217 -13.85 6.56 22.25
N ALA A 218 -12.66 7.16 22.28
CA ALA A 218 -11.60 6.79 23.21
C ALA A 218 -12.03 7.00 24.66
N GLN A 219 -12.61 8.16 24.99
CA GLN A 219 -13.14 8.44 26.33
C GLN A 219 -14.27 7.47 26.71
N SER A 220 -15.14 7.15 25.77
CA SER A 220 -16.21 6.16 25.99
C SER A 220 -15.62 4.78 26.28
N LEU A 221 -14.61 4.34 25.52
CA LEU A 221 -13.91 3.08 25.73
C LEU A 221 -13.28 3.00 27.12
N ASP A 222 -12.58 4.06 27.56
CA ASP A 222 -11.98 4.14 28.89
C ASP A 222 -13.04 4.02 29.99
N SER A 223 -14.19 4.67 29.81
CA SER A 223 -15.31 4.58 30.76
C SER A 223 -15.88 3.16 30.86
N VAL A 224 -16.02 2.46 29.72
CA VAL A 224 -16.51 1.08 29.67
C VAL A 224 -15.49 0.15 30.32
N GLN A 225 -14.19 0.34 30.04
CA GLN A 225 -13.12 -0.44 30.64
C GLN A 225 -13.06 -0.26 32.16
N SER A 226 -13.21 0.96 32.66
CA SER A 226 -13.29 1.24 34.10
C SER A 226 -14.49 0.54 34.74
N ARG A 227 -15.68 0.62 34.12
CA ARG A 227 -16.89 -0.08 34.60
C ARG A 227 -16.70 -1.59 34.60
N LEU A 228 -16.05 -2.15 33.58
CA LEU A 228 -15.76 -3.57 33.50
C LEU A 228 -14.83 -4.02 34.63
N GLN A 229 -13.76 -3.27 34.91
CA GLN A 229 -12.87 -3.53 36.04
C GLN A 229 -13.61 -3.45 37.38
N GLN A 230 -14.51 -2.47 37.54
CA GLN A 230 -15.34 -2.36 38.73
C GLN A 230 -16.33 -3.54 38.85
N SER A 231 -16.88 -4.02 37.74
CA SER A 231 -17.74 -5.21 37.73
C SER A 231 -16.96 -6.46 38.11
N ALA A 232 -15.78 -6.67 37.52
CA ALA A 232 -14.92 -7.81 37.80
C ALA A 232 -14.47 -7.85 39.27
N SER A 233 -14.15 -6.70 39.87
CA SER A 233 -13.82 -6.62 41.30
C SER A 233 -15.02 -6.93 42.19
N LYS A 234 -16.23 -6.44 41.86
CA LYS A 234 -17.47 -6.79 42.58
C LYS A 234 -17.76 -8.28 42.49
N GLU A 235 -17.57 -8.89 41.33
CA GLU A 235 -17.76 -10.32 41.11
C GLU A 235 -16.77 -11.14 41.94
N ALA A 236 -15.48 -10.76 41.96
CA ALA A 236 -14.48 -11.41 42.82
C ALA A 236 -14.84 -11.34 44.31
N VAL A 237 -15.36 -10.20 44.77
CA VAL A 237 -15.86 -10.04 46.15
C VAL A 237 -17.10 -10.91 46.40
N ALA A 238 -18.02 -11.01 45.44
CA ALA A 238 -19.20 -11.85 45.56
C ALA A 238 -18.83 -13.34 45.64
N VAL A 239 -17.88 -13.80 44.81
CA VAL A 239 -17.36 -15.18 44.81
C VAL A 239 -16.71 -15.52 46.14
N THR A 240 -15.83 -14.65 46.65
CA THR A 240 -15.17 -14.87 47.96
C THR A 240 -16.15 -14.82 49.13
N ARG A 241 -17.17 -13.96 49.07
CA ARG A 241 -18.24 -13.96 50.08
C ARG A 241 -19.09 -15.21 50.00
N GLY A 242 -19.38 -15.70 48.79
CA GLY A 242 -20.10 -16.95 48.54
C GLY A 242 -19.36 -18.15 49.13
N SER A 243 -18.06 -18.28 48.86
CA SER A 243 -17.25 -19.38 49.41
C SER A 243 -17.19 -19.35 50.94
N LEU A 244 -17.04 -18.17 51.55
CA LEU A 244 -17.08 -18.02 53.01
C LEU A 244 -18.45 -18.40 53.60
N MET A 245 -19.54 -18.05 52.92
CA MET A 245 -20.89 -18.42 53.35
C MET A 245 -21.11 -19.93 53.25
N GLU A 246 -20.66 -20.57 52.17
CA GLU A 246 -20.69 -22.04 52.04
C GLU A 246 -19.90 -22.72 53.14
N GLU A 247 -18.70 -22.23 53.47
CA GLU A 247 -17.88 -22.77 54.56
C GLU A 247 -18.58 -22.64 55.92
N LYS A 248 -19.16 -21.46 56.21
CA LYS A 248 -19.96 -21.25 57.43
C LYS A 248 -21.18 -22.17 57.49
N LEU A 249 -21.85 -22.39 56.36
CA LEU A 249 -23.00 -23.28 56.28
C LEU A 249 -22.59 -24.73 56.58
N ARG A 250 -21.50 -25.22 55.96
CA ARG A 250 -20.92 -26.54 56.28
C ARG A 250 -20.53 -26.67 57.75
N ALA A 251 -19.91 -25.64 58.33
CA ALA A 251 -19.57 -25.63 59.75
C ALA A 251 -20.83 -25.73 60.64
N LEU A 252 -21.88 -24.97 60.32
CA LEU A 252 -23.15 -25.04 61.03
C LEU A 252 -23.82 -26.42 60.89
N GLU A 253 -23.83 -27.02 59.70
CA GLU A 253 -24.32 -28.39 59.48
C GLU A 253 -23.60 -29.41 60.35
N VAL A 254 -22.26 -29.34 60.43
CA VAL A 254 -21.46 -30.20 61.31
C VAL A 254 -21.82 -29.97 62.78
N THR A 255 -22.00 -28.72 63.21
CA THR A 255 -22.38 -28.43 64.60
C THR A 255 -23.79 -28.94 64.94
N ASN A 256 -24.75 -28.81 64.03
CA ASN A 256 -26.11 -29.34 64.21
C ASN A 256 -26.11 -30.88 64.24
N ALA A 257 -25.32 -31.54 63.37
CA ALA A 257 -25.16 -32.99 63.42
C ALA A 257 -24.56 -33.46 64.76
N ARG A 258 -23.60 -32.71 65.32
CA ARG A 258 -23.03 -33.00 66.65
C ARG A 258 -24.04 -32.78 67.77
N LEU A 259 -24.84 -31.71 67.72
CA LEU A 259 -25.87 -31.44 68.72
C LEU A 259 -26.96 -32.51 68.71
N THR A 260 -27.46 -32.88 67.52
CA THR A 260 -28.45 -33.97 67.39
C THR A 260 -27.92 -35.32 67.87
N ALA A 261 -26.66 -35.64 67.58
CA ALA A 261 -26.01 -36.83 68.12
C ALA A 261 -25.91 -36.77 69.67
N ALA A 262 -25.45 -35.64 70.22
CA ALA A 262 -25.35 -35.45 71.66
C ALA A 262 -26.72 -35.53 72.38
N GLU A 263 -27.77 -34.94 71.80
CA GLU A 263 -29.14 -35.06 72.31
C GLU A 263 -29.64 -36.52 72.27
N SER A 264 -29.30 -37.27 71.22
CA SER A 264 -29.66 -38.68 71.11
C SER A 264 -28.94 -39.54 72.16
N ASP A 265 -27.65 -39.27 72.41
CA ASP A 265 -26.86 -39.93 73.44
C ASP A 265 -27.37 -39.59 74.83
N GLU A 266 -27.74 -38.33 75.07
CA GLU A 266 -28.34 -37.90 76.34
C GLU A 266 -29.70 -38.56 76.54
N ARG A 267 -30.54 -38.65 75.50
CA ARG A 267 -31.82 -39.36 75.55
C ARG A 267 -31.62 -40.84 75.86
N LYS A 268 -30.62 -41.49 75.26
CA LYS A 268 -30.25 -42.88 75.52
C LYS A 268 -29.79 -43.07 76.97
N LYS A 269 -28.93 -42.19 77.49
CA LYS A 269 -28.51 -42.19 78.90
C LYS A 269 -29.72 -42.04 79.83
N ARG A 270 -30.63 -41.10 79.55
CA ARG A 270 -31.87 -40.91 80.33
C ARG A 270 -32.76 -42.15 80.33
N LEU A 271 -32.91 -42.81 79.18
CA LEU A 271 -33.66 -44.08 79.07
C LEU A 271 -33.02 -45.20 79.89
N LEU A 272 -31.69 -45.36 79.81
CA LEU A 272 -30.97 -46.33 80.63
C LEU A 272 -31.17 -46.07 82.13
N THR A 273 -31.05 -44.80 82.57
CA THR A 273 -31.30 -44.47 83.99
C THR A 273 -32.76 -44.71 84.41
N LEU A 274 -33.72 -44.52 83.51
CA LEU A 274 -35.13 -44.85 83.78
C LEU A 274 -35.34 -46.35 83.91
N ASP A 275 -34.71 -47.16 83.06
CA ASP A 275 -34.76 -48.62 83.15
C ASP A 275 -34.07 -49.14 84.41
N GLU A 276 -32.92 -48.59 84.79
CA GLU A 276 -32.25 -48.87 86.07
C GLU A 276 -33.14 -48.54 87.26
N ASN A 277 -33.78 -47.36 87.25
CA ASN A 277 -34.74 -46.97 88.28
C ASN A 277 -35.96 -47.91 88.32
N ARG A 278 -36.45 -48.36 87.17
CA ARG A 278 -37.55 -49.34 87.10
C ARG A 278 -37.14 -50.70 87.67
N GLN A 279 -35.94 -51.18 87.36
CA GLN A 279 -35.40 -52.41 87.93
C GLN A 279 -35.21 -52.30 89.44
N MET A 280 -34.68 -51.16 89.93
CA MET A 280 -34.62 -50.88 91.36
C MET A 280 -36.02 -50.85 92.00
N GLY A 281 -37.02 -50.27 91.34
CA GLY A 281 -38.41 -50.29 91.80
C GLY A 281 -38.97 -51.70 91.93
N LEU A 282 -38.76 -52.57 90.94
CA LEU A 282 -39.16 -53.98 90.98
C LEU A 282 -38.42 -54.75 92.09
N ALA A 283 -37.12 -54.51 92.29
CA ALA A 283 -36.35 -55.11 93.38
C ALA A 283 -36.84 -54.64 94.76
N LEU A 284 -37.23 -53.36 94.87
CA LEU A 284 -37.83 -52.81 96.09
C LEU A 284 -39.19 -53.46 96.38
N GLU A 285 -40.02 -53.71 95.37
CA GLU A 285 -41.28 -54.44 95.54
C GLU A 285 -41.06 -55.90 95.93
N ALA A 286 -40.11 -56.59 95.31
CA ALA A 286 -39.75 -57.95 95.67
C ALA A 286 -39.25 -58.05 97.12
N THR A 287 -38.42 -57.11 97.57
CA THR A 287 -37.97 -57.04 98.97
C THR A 287 -39.11 -56.70 99.93
N LYS A 288 -40.06 -55.82 99.55
CA LYS A 288 -41.29 -55.59 100.33
C LYS A 288 -42.13 -56.86 100.48
N GLN A 289 -42.33 -57.61 99.40
CA GLN A 289 -43.05 -58.90 99.44
C GLN A 289 -42.32 -59.93 100.32
N GLN A 290 -40.99 -60.01 100.21
CA GLN A 290 -40.17 -60.85 101.08
C GLN A 290 -40.33 -60.44 102.55
N ASN A 291 -40.26 -59.14 102.87
CA ASN A 291 -40.48 -58.64 104.23
C ASN A 291 -41.90 -58.93 104.73
N GLN A 292 -42.93 -58.82 103.88
CA GLN A 292 -44.28 -59.23 104.25
C GLN A 292 -44.34 -60.73 104.56
N SER A 293 -43.68 -61.58 103.77
CA SER A 293 -43.62 -63.03 104.04
C SER A 293 -42.88 -63.34 105.35
N LEU A 294 -41.79 -62.61 105.63
CA LEU A 294 -41.05 -62.72 106.88
C LEU A 294 -41.90 -62.26 108.07
N ASN A 295 -42.66 -61.16 107.93
CA ASN A 295 -43.59 -60.70 108.95
C ASN A 295 -44.68 -61.73 109.24
N LEU A 296 -45.27 -62.35 108.21
CA LEU A 296 -46.26 -63.42 108.40
C LEU A 296 -45.63 -64.64 109.11
N GLN A 297 -44.39 -64.99 108.79
CA GLN A 297 -43.65 -66.03 109.51
C GLN A 297 -43.41 -65.63 110.97
N LEU A 298 -43.06 -64.37 111.22
CA LEU A 298 -42.80 -63.82 112.54
C LEU A 298 -44.08 -63.80 113.39
N GLU A 299 -45.22 -63.42 112.81
CA GLU A 299 -46.55 -63.54 113.44
C GLU A 299 -46.92 -65.00 113.76
N SER A 300 -46.63 -65.94 112.84
CA SER A 300 -46.82 -67.38 113.09
C SER A 300 -45.92 -67.90 114.22
N ILE A 301 -44.66 -67.44 114.28
CA ILE A 301 -43.73 -67.78 115.38
C ILE A 301 -44.23 -67.17 116.69
N GLN A 302 -44.68 -65.92 116.70
CA GLN A 302 -45.26 -65.27 117.88
C GLN A 302 -46.53 -65.98 118.34
N SER A 303 -47.41 -66.41 117.44
CA SER A 303 -48.57 -67.24 117.77
C SER A 303 -48.15 -68.55 118.42
N LYS A 304 -47.15 -69.25 117.87
CA LYS A 304 -46.62 -70.49 118.46
C LYS A 304 -45.94 -70.26 119.80
N ALA A 305 -45.22 -69.15 119.96
CA ALA A 305 -44.62 -68.75 121.22
C ALA A 305 -45.70 -68.49 122.27
N ASN A 306 -46.76 -67.76 121.94
CA ASN A 306 -47.89 -67.49 122.84
C ASN A 306 -48.62 -68.79 123.24
N ASP A 307 -48.80 -69.74 122.33
CA ASP A 307 -49.36 -71.06 122.65
C ASP A 307 -48.44 -71.87 123.58
N LEU A 308 -47.12 -71.78 123.40
CA LEU A 308 -46.14 -72.36 124.31
C LEU A 308 -46.20 -71.68 125.69
N THR A 309 -46.31 -70.35 125.75
CA THR A 309 -46.46 -69.61 127.01
C THR A 309 -47.73 -70.05 127.74
N LYS A 310 -48.87 -70.18 127.06
CA LYS A 310 -50.12 -70.70 127.65
C LYS A 310 -49.99 -72.15 128.14
N ARG A 311 -49.17 -72.97 127.48
CA ARG A 311 -48.86 -74.34 127.93
C ARG A 311 -47.98 -74.34 129.18
N VAL A 312 -46.99 -73.44 129.25
CA VAL A 312 -46.16 -73.24 130.43
C VAL A 312 -47.00 -72.74 131.60
N GLU A 313 -47.83 -71.72 131.40
CA GLU A 313 -48.76 -71.20 132.42
C GLU A 313 -49.73 -72.28 132.92
N ASN A 314 -50.29 -73.12 132.02
CA ASN A 314 -51.09 -74.29 132.43
C ASN A 314 -50.29 -75.33 133.22
N GLY A 315 -49.01 -75.52 132.88
CA GLY A 315 -48.07 -76.36 133.61
C GLY A 315 -47.80 -75.81 135.02
N GLU A 316 -47.56 -74.51 135.14
CA GLU A 316 -47.33 -73.81 136.40
C GLU A 316 -48.57 -73.80 137.30
N GLN A 317 -49.77 -73.65 136.72
CA GLN A 317 -51.04 -73.77 137.45
C GLN A 317 -51.25 -75.20 137.99
N ARG A 318 -50.90 -76.24 137.21
CA ARG A 318 -50.95 -77.64 137.66
C ARG A 318 -49.95 -77.93 138.79
N ILE A 319 -48.75 -77.39 138.72
CA ILE A 319 -47.72 -77.53 139.78
C ILE A 319 -48.17 -76.81 141.05
N SER A 320 -48.74 -75.61 140.92
CA SER A 320 -49.29 -74.84 142.03
C SER A 320 -50.49 -75.52 142.72
N ALA A 321 -51.33 -76.25 141.96
CA ALA A 321 -52.41 -77.07 142.50
C ALA A 321 -51.92 -78.32 143.25
N LEU A 322 -50.78 -78.90 142.83
CA LEU A 322 -50.16 -80.04 143.52
C LEU A 322 -49.48 -79.63 144.83
N LEU A 323 -48.83 -78.46 144.87
CA LEU A 323 -48.19 -77.95 146.09
C LEU A 323 -49.20 -77.59 147.20
N LYS A 324 -50.42 -77.15 146.86
CA LYS A 324 -51.49 -76.89 147.85
C LYS A 324 -52.09 -78.16 148.46
N ARG A 325 -51.95 -79.34 147.84
CA ARG A 325 -52.47 -80.62 148.37
C ARG A 325 -51.55 -81.32 149.37
N VAL A 326 -50.28 -80.93 149.45
CA VAL A 326 -49.29 -81.59 150.32
C VAL A 326 -49.29 -81.06 151.76
N GLN A 327 -49.96 -79.93 152.06
CA GLN A 327 -49.84 -79.27 153.36
C GLN A 327 -50.80 -79.72 154.48
N THR A 328 -51.71 -80.69 154.29
CA THR A 328 -52.65 -81.08 155.37
C THR A 328 -53.06 -82.58 155.36
N ALA A 329 -52.32 -83.45 156.08
CA ALA A 329 -52.82 -84.62 156.87
C ALA A 329 -51.68 -85.60 157.28
N GLN A 330 -51.88 -86.27 158.43
CA GLN A 330 -50.89 -86.96 159.30
C GLN A 330 -50.46 -88.40 158.92
N LEU A 331 -49.33 -88.85 159.53
CA LEU A 331 -48.63 -90.17 159.60
C LEU A 331 -49.45 -91.29 160.34
N PRO A 332 -49.12 -92.63 160.31
CA PRO A 332 -47.78 -93.25 160.46
C PRO A 332 -47.50 -94.67 159.82
N SER A 333 -46.26 -95.17 160.07
CA SER A 333 -45.76 -96.58 160.11
C SER A 333 -45.12 -97.27 158.86
N GLU A 334 -43.89 -97.75 159.06
CA GLU A 334 -43.10 -98.77 158.30
C GLU A 334 -43.74 -100.18 158.41
N PRO A 335 -43.46 -101.21 157.54
CA PRO A 335 -42.10 -101.75 157.26
C PRO A 335 -41.83 -102.47 155.89
N ALA A 336 -40.56 -102.83 155.69
CA ALA A 336 -39.97 -104.00 154.97
C ALA A 336 -40.56 -104.60 153.65
N GLY A 337 -39.71 -104.73 152.62
CA GLY A 337 -39.50 -106.01 151.91
C GLY A 337 -39.87 -106.19 150.41
N ARG A 338 -38.82 -106.31 149.57
CA ARG A 338 -38.60 -107.26 148.43
C ARG A 338 -39.33 -107.18 147.06
N GLN A 339 -38.48 -106.94 146.04
CA GLN A 339 -38.16 -107.81 144.87
C GLN A 339 -38.96 -107.82 143.52
N ARG A 340 -38.13 -107.69 142.44
CA ARG A 340 -38.15 -108.28 141.06
C ARG A 340 -39.04 -107.63 139.98
N ARG A 341 -38.78 -107.67 138.66
CA ARG A 341 -37.62 -107.88 137.72
C ARG A 341 -38.23 -107.88 136.28
N ILE A 342 -37.40 -107.65 135.24
CA ILE A 342 -37.51 -108.08 133.80
C ILE A 342 -38.10 -107.09 132.75
N GLY A 343 -37.22 -106.53 131.89
CA GLY A 343 -37.03 -106.98 130.48
C GLY A 343 -37.78 -106.34 129.28
N PRO A 344 -37.30 -106.55 128.01
CA PRO A 344 -37.17 -105.51 126.95
C PRO A 344 -37.67 -105.89 125.51
N LEU A 345 -37.55 -104.98 124.50
CA LEU A 345 -37.04 -105.21 123.08
C LEU A 345 -37.42 -104.13 122.01
N HIS A 346 -36.40 -103.67 121.24
CA HIS A 346 -36.27 -103.36 119.77
C HIS A 346 -37.32 -102.51 118.98
N ARG A 347 -37.09 -101.84 117.81
CA ARG A 347 -36.16 -101.90 116.65
C ARG A 347 -36.37 -100.62 115.76
N ALA A 348 -35.33 -99.98 115.18
CA ALA A 348 -34.85 -100.00 113.76
C ALA A 348 -35.21 -98.84 112.79
N MET A 349 -34.24 -98.56 111.92
CA MET A 349 -34.07 -97.52 110.89
C MET A 349 -34.94 -97.63 109.62
N LYS A 350 -35.01 -96.56 108.81
CA LYS A 350 -34.63 -96.57 107.38
C LYS A 350 -34.51 -95.17 106.72
N LYS A 351 -33.52 -95.06 105.82
CA LYS A 351 -33.31 -94.02 104.78
C LYS A 351 -34.20 -94.32 103.55
N THR A 352 -34.52 -93.29 102.74
CA THR A 352 -34.49 -93.37 101.25
C THR A 352 -34.52 -91.99 100.56
N GLN A 353 -33.89 -91.96 99.38
CA GLN A 353 -33.67 -90.86 98.42
C GLN A 353 -34.77 -90.77 97.33
N LEU A 354 -34.63 -89.75 96.45
CA LEU A 354 -34.88 -89.67 94.98
C LEU A 354 -36.12 -88.89 94.40
N THR A 355 -35.79 -87.78 93.67
CA THR A 355 -36.27 -87.28 92.33
C THR A 355 -37.76 -86.97 92.09
N LYS A 356 -38.26 -86.05 91.23
CA LYS A 356 -37.88 -85.26 90.01
C LYS A 356 -38.93 -84.11 89.92
N LYS A 357 -38.69 -82.92 89.36
CA LYS A 357 -38.62 -82.57 87.93
C LYS A 357 -38.24 -81.10 87.77
#